data_AF-A0A9W7GIU5-F1
#
_entry.id   AF-A0A9W7GIU5-F1
#
_cell.length_a   1.000
_cell.length_b   1.000
_cell.length_c   1.000
_cell.angle_alpha   90.00
_cell.angle_beta   90.00
_cell.angle_gamma   90.00
#
_symmetry.space_group_name_H-M   'P 1'
#
loop_
_entity.id
_entity.type
_entity.pdbx_description
1 polymer ?
#
loop_
_entity_poly.entity_id
_entity_poly.type
_entity_poly.pdbx_seq_one_letter_code
_entity_poly.pdbx_strand_id
1 'polypeptide(L)'
;MFSNMCYGRSYNCIAGLQKSFPYTMLVGIIKDENLPFIVRNAFMKLIHRLWVDRYPHSPNCGRPSLPDLAWVYTELKRKGCNDAGALPNFDLGKYHPLLNDKDEFMSMQTHTKFFLLRDFINGYLKAMQGKQTIGLKSKNELTSTILSVASDLMSFGFFATKDKIADLCIPLLPVLDGRGDAMLNESQLAAFFT
;
A
#
# COMPACT_ATOMS: atom_id res chain seq x y z
N MET A 1 13.60 -13.51 -3.76
CA MET A 1 13.17 -14.90 -4.00
C MET A 1 11.82 -15.20 -3.34
N PHE A 2 11.69 -15.07 -2.01
CA PHE A 2 10.42 -15.34 -1.29
C PHE A 2 9.21 -14.58 -1.84
N SER A 3 9.37 -13.30 -2.15
CA SER A 3 8.31 -12.52 -2.79
C SER A 3 7.85 -13.12 -4.12
N ASN A 4 8.74 -13.68 -4.94
CA ASN A 4 8.38 -14.31 -6.22
C ASN A 4 7.62 -15.63 -6.04
N MET A 5 7.87 -16.38 -4.97
CA MET A 5 7.15 -17.63 -4.71
C MET A 5 5.69 -17.39 -4.29
N CYS A 6 5.39 -16.25 -3.65
CA CYS A 6 4.03 -15.84 -3.31
C CYS A 6 3.29 -15.13 -4.46
N TYR A 7 3.90 -15.02 -5.64
CA TYR A 7 3.28 -14.36 -6.78
C TYR A 7 2.01 -15.11 -7.23
N GLY A 8 0.97 -14.37 -7.63
CA GLY A 8 -0.29 -14.96 -8.10
C GLY A 8 -1.13 -15.63 -7.00
N ARG A 9 -1.01 -15.16 -5.75
CA ARG A 9 -1.81 -15.66 -4.60
C ARG A 9 -1.60 -17.14 -4.32
N SER A 10 -0.36 -17.60 -4.36
CA SER A 10 0.02 -18.97 -3.98
C SER A 10 -0.13 -19.18 -2.46
N TYR A 11 -1.33 -19.59 -2.02
CA TYR A 11 -1.67 -19.70 -0.59
C TYR A 11 -0.84 -20.73 0.18
N ASN A 12 -0.34 -21.77 -0.48
CA ASN A 12 0.53 -22.77 0.15
C ASN A 12 1.84 -22.15 0.64
N CYS A 13 2.48 -21.32 -0.20
CA CYS A 13 3.70 -20.61 0.16
C CYS A 13 3.41 -19.53 1.20
N ILE A 14 2.30 -18.79 1.03
CA ILE A 14 1.88 -17.75 1.96
C ILE A 14 1.65 -18.32 3.37
N ALA A 15 0.94 -19.44 3.51
CA ALA A 15 0.65 -20.06 4.81
C ALA A 15 1.92 -20.53 5.53
N GLY A 16 2.94 -20.99 4.79
CA GLY A 16 4.24 -21.33 5.35
C GLY A 16 5.04 -20.11 5.79
N LEU A 17 5.15 -19.10 4.91
CA LEU A 17 5.95 -17.90 5.15
C LEU A 17 5.34 -16.96 6.19
N GLN A 18 4.01 -16.89 6.30
CA GLN A 18 3.30 -16.08 7.27
C GLN A 18 3.71 -16.40 8.72
N LYS A 19 4.01 -17.67 9.02
CA LYS A 19 4.46 -18.10 10.34
C LYS A 19 5.83 -17.54 10.70
N SER A 20 6.71 -17.41 9.71
CA SER A 20 8.08 -16.90 9.92
C SER A 20 8.14 -15.37 9.85
N PHE A 21 7.25 -14.74 9.09
CA PHE A 21 7.25 -13.30 8.82
C PHE A 21 5.89 -12.65 9.18
N PRO A 22 5.65 -12.35 10.46
CA PRO A 22 4.43 -11.68 10.88
C PRO A 22 4.38 -10.24 10.35
N TYR A 23 3.16 -9.71 10.17
CA TYR A 23 2.93 -8.38 9.61
C TYR A 23 3.66 -7.26 10.37
N THR A 24 3.60 -7.28 11.70
CA THR A 24 4.21 -6.26 12.56
C THR A 24 5.72 -6.20 12.42
N MET A 25 6.39 -7.35 12.30
CA MET A 25 7.84 -7.44 12.06
C MET A 25 8.21 -6.79 10.73
N LEU A 26 7.47 -7.11 9.66
CA LEU A 26 7.75 -6.55 8.33
C LEU A 26 7.60 -5.03 8.31
N VAL A 27 6.54 -4.50 8.93
CA VAL A 27 6.34 -3.04 9.04
C VAL A 27 7.47 -2.40 9.86
N GLY A 28 7.90 -3.03 10.95
CA GLY A 28 9.02 -2.54 11.76
C GLY A 28 10.32 -2.42 10.97
N ILE A 29 10.68 -3.46 10.21
CA ILE A 29 11.88 -3.48 9.36
C ILE A 29 11.81 -2.41 8.26
N ILE A 30 10.63 -2.22 7.65
CA ILE A 30 10.45 -1.22 6.60
C ILE A 30 10.54 0.21 7.16
N LYS A 31 10.12 0.42 8.41
CA LYS A 31 10.16 1.72 9.10
C LYS A 31 11.56 2.12 9.56
N ASP A 32 12.42 1.16 9.89
CA ASP A 32 13.78 1.45 10.34
C ASP A 32 14.60 2.16 9.26
N GLU A 33 15.09 3.36 9.58
CA GLU A 33 15.88 4.20 8.68
C GLU A 33 17.36 3.83 8.66
N ASN A 34 17.84 3.05 9.64
CA ASN A 34 19.23 2.59 9.70
C ASN A 34 19.53 1.47 8.70
N LEU A 35 18.48 0.81 8.17
CA LEU A 35 18.66 -0.27 7.21
C LEU A 35 18.87 0.27 5.78
N PRO A 36 19.75 -0.37 4.99
CA PRO A 36 19.92 -0.02 3.59
C PRO A 36 18.62 -0.11 2.79
N PHE A 37 18.43 0.82 1.85
CA PHE A 37 17.23 0.89 0.99
C PHE A 37 16.94 -0.40 0.23
N ILE A 38 17.99 -1.15 -0.15
CA ILE A 38 17.87 -2.43 -0.87
C ILE A 38 17.15 -3.48 -0.02
N VAL A 39 17.50 -3.58 1.26
CA VAL A 39 16.91 -4.55 2.20
C VAL A 39 15.45 -4.16 2.47
N ARG A 40 15.20 -2.87 2.76
CA ARG A 40 13.84 -2.34 2.93
C ARG A 40 12.97 -2.58 1.70
N ASN A 41 13.52 -2.42 0.50
CA ASN A 41 12.83 -2.70 -0.76
C ASN A 41 12.45 -4.18 -0.89
N ALA A 42 13.37 -5.10 -0.55
CA ALA A 42 13.10 -6.52 -0.59
C ALA A 42 11.96 -6.91 0.38
N PHE A 43 11.95 -6.36 1.59
CA PHE A 43 10.87 -6.57 2.55
C PHE A 43 9.57 -5.88 2.16
N MET A 44 9.63 -4.72 1.50
CA MET A 44 8.44 -4.06 0.95
C MET A 44 7.80 -4.90 -0.16
N LYS A 45 8.60 -5.53 -1.03
CA LYS A 45 8.09 -6.50 -2.02
C LYS A 45 7.51 -7.75 -1.37
N LEU A 46 8.05 -8.16 -0.22
CA LEU A 46 7.55 -9.31 0.52
C LEU A 46 6.21 -9.00 1.22
N ILE A 47 6.09 -7.88 1.93
CA ILE A 47 4.84 -7.50 2.61
C ILE A 47 3.71 -7.29 1.59
N HIS A 48 4.03 -6.74 0.43
CA HIS A 48 3.08 -6.55 -0.67
C HIS A 48 2.41 -7.86 -1.07
N ARG A 49 3.20 -8.91 -1.35
CA ARG A 49 2.67 -10.18 -1.85
C ARG A 49 2.20 -11.12 -0.74
N LEU A 50 2.78 -10.99 0.46
CA LEU A 50 2.44 -11.85 1.58
C LEU A 50 1.16 -11.38 2.29
N TRP A 51 0.96 -10.07 2.46
CA TRP A 51 -0.14 -9.52 3.27
C TRP A 51 -1.15 -8.69 2.47
N VAL A 52 -0.70 -7.91 1.47
CA VAL A 52 -1.55 -6.97 0.72
C VAL A 52 -2.30 -7.67 -0.43
N ASP A 53 -1.61 -8.35 -1.34
CA ASP A 53 -2.23 -9.11 -2.44
C ASP A 53 -2.70 -10.50 -2.01
N ARG A 54 -3.79 -10.53 -1.23
CA ARG A 54 -4.47 -11.76 -0.81
C ARG A 54 -5.97 -11.58 -0.89
N TYR A 55 -6.70 -12.69 -1.02
CA TYR A 55 -8.13 -12.69 -0.75
C TYR A 55 -8.37 -12.25 0.70
N PRO A 56 -9.33 -11.35 0.97
CA PRO A 56 -10.43 -10.87 0.12
C PRO A 56 -10.13 -9.59 -0.67
N HIS A 57 -8.88 -9.10 -0.66
CA HIS A 57 -8.52 -7.87 -1.35
C HIS A 57 -8.49 -8.11 -2.86
N SER A 58 -9.24 -7.31 -3.59
CA SER A 58 -9.34 -7.38 -5.04
C SER A 58 -9.43 -5.97 -5.62
N PRO A 59 -8.88 -5.75 -6.82
CA PRO A 59 -8.93 -4.44 -7.47
C PRO A 59 -10.39 -3.98 -7.60
N ASN A 60 -10.59 -2.66 -7.60
CA ASN A 60 -11.90 -2.00 -7.65
C ASN A 60 -12.85 -2.43 -6.53
N CYS A 61 -12.33 -2.72 -5.33
CA CYS A 61 -13.12 -3.24 -4.20
C CYS A 61 -13.91 -4.52 -4.56
N GLY A 62 -13.42 -5.32 -5.52
CA GLY A 62 -14.12 -6.53 -6.00
C GLY A 62 -15.27 -6.28 -6.97
N ARG A 63 -15.43 -5.04 -7.45
CA ARG A 63 -16.38 -4.72 -8.52
C ARG A 63 -15.80 -5.11 -9.90
N PRO A 64 -16.60 -5.72 -10.78
CA PRO A 64 -16.15 -6.07 -12.12
C PRO A 64 -15.78 -4.80 -12.92
N SER A 65 -14.69 -4.84 -13.69
CA SER A 65 -14.21 -3.73 -14.52
C SER A 65 -14.78 -3.72 -15.94
N LEU A 66 -15.96 -4.31 -16.14
CA LEU A 66 -16.69 -4.28 -17.42
C LEU A 66 -17.54 -3.01 -17.47
N PRO A 67 -17.97 -2.53 -18.65
CA PRO A 67 -18.99 -1.49 -18.70
C PRO A 67 -20.21 -2.03 -17.95
N ASP A 68 -20.43 -1.48 -16.75
CA ASP A 68 -21.57 -1.83 -15.93
C ASP A 68 -22.81 -1.45 -16.74
N LEU A 69 -23.82 -2.32 -16.76
CA LEU A 69 -25.14 -1.91 -17.24
C LEU A 69 -25.49 -0.61 -16.49
N ALA A 70 -26.07 0.41 -17.13
CA ALA A 70 -26.35 1.65 -16.42
C ALA A 70 -27.27 1.38 -15.23
N TRP A 71 -26.79 1.55 -13.99
CA TRP A 71 -27.64 1.41 -12.81
C TRP A 71 -28.50 2.67 -12.71
N VAL A 72 -29.77 2.54 -13.08
CA VAL A 72 -30.77 3.59 -12.89
C VAL A 72 -31.24 3.52 -11.44
N TYR A 73 -30.74 4.46 -10.62
CA TYR A 73 -31.25 4.64 -9.27
C TYR A 73 -32.50 5.53 -9.33
N THR A 74 -33.60 5.08 -8.73
CA THR A 74 -34.83 5.86 -8.61
C THR A 74 -34.67 7.05 -7.65
N GLU A 75 -33.80 6.93 -6.65
CA GLU A 75 -33.52 7.98 -5.67
C GLU A 75 -32.02 8.07 -5.36
N LEU A 76 -31.44 9.26 -5.60
CA LEU A 76 -30.04 9.56 -5.27
C LEU A 76 -29.93 10.05 -3.83
N LYS A 77 -29.44 9.19 -2.93
CA LYS A 77 -29.12 9.59 -1.55
C LYS A 77 -27.85 10.45 -1.55
N ARG A 78 -28.00 11.78 -1.39
CA ARG A 78 -26.87 12.70 -1.24
C ARG A 78 -26.15 12.41 0.08
N LYS A 79 -24.94 11.86 0.00
CA LYS A 79 -24.01 11.76 1.13
C LYS A 79 -22.91 12.81 0.98
N GLY A 80 -22.43 13.36 2.10
CA GLY A 80 -21.24 14.20 2.08
C GLY A 80 -20.01 13.37 1.69
N CYS A 81 -19.04 13.97 1.00
CA CYS A 81 -17.82 13.26 0.57
C CYS A 81 -16.96 12.73 1.74
N ASN A 82 -17.21 13.21 2.96
CA ASN A 82 -16.51 12.80 4.17
C ASN A 82 -17.25 11.71 4.95
N ASP A 83 -18.50 11.39 4.58
CA ASP A 83 -19.30 10.39 5.28
C ASP A 83 -18.80 8.98 4.95
N ALA A 84 -18.82 8.09 5.95
CA ALA A 84 -18.44 6.69 5.76
C ALA A 84 -19.35 6.04 4.69
N GLY A 85 -18.71 5.48 3.65
CA GLY A 85 -19.41 4.87 2.52
C GLY A 85 -19.92 5.85 1.47
N ALA A 86 -19.41 7.10 1.43
CA ALA A 86 -19.52 7.98 0.27
C ALA A 86 -18.51 7.60 -0.84
N LEU A 87 -17.34 7.09 -0.44
CA LEU A 87 -16.32 6.55 -1.33
C LEU A 87 -16.26 5.02 -1.24
N PRO A 88 -15.73 4.33 -2.26
CA PRO A 88 -15.47 2.90 -2.18
C PRO A 88 -14.61 2.57 -0.96
N ASN A 89 -15.12 1.70 -0.09
CA ASN A 89 -14.44 1.26 1.10
C ASN A 89 -14.31 -0.26 1.11
N PHE A 90 -13.22 -0.73 1.69
CA PHE A 90 -13.07 -2.14 1.99
C PHE A 90 -13.99 -2.55 3.15
N ASP A 91 -14.84 -3.54 2.91
CA ASP A 91 -15.74 -4.13 3.90
C ASP A 91 -15.88 -5.65 3.67
N LEU A 92 -15.53 -6.45 4.68
CA LEU A 92 -15.87 -7.87 4.71
C LEU A 92 -17.32 -7.98 5.20
N GLY A 93 -18.27 -8.08 4.29
CA GLY A 93 -19.70 -8.16 4.63
C GLY A 93 -20.02 -9.18 5.74
N LYS A 94 -21.16 -8.99 6.41
CA LYS A 94 -21.54 -9.64 7.69
C LYS A 94 -21.47 -11.18 7.74
N TYR A 95 -21.51 -11.86 6.59
CA TYR A 95 -21.55 -13.33 6.50
C TYR A 95 -20.31 -13.92 5.82
N HIS A 96 -19.21 -13.17 5.75
CA HIS A 96 -18.01 -13.63 5.07
C HIS A 96 -17.28 -14.73 5.87
N PRO A 97 -16.79 -15.83 5.26
CA PRO A 97 -16.18 -16.96 5.98
C PRO A 97 -14.93 -16.58 6.79
N LEU A 98 -14.19 -15.57 6.35
CA LEU A 98 -12.98 -15.07 7.05
C LEU A 98 -13.27 -14.39 8.40
N LEU A 99 -14.52 -14.08 8.71
CA LEU A 99 -14.88 -13.52 10.02
C LEU A 99 -14.63 -14.49 11.17
N ASN A 100 -14.73 -15.79 10.89
CA ASN A 100 -14.55 -16.86 11.88
C ASN A 100 -13.13 -17.44 11.87
N ASP A 101 -12.20 -16.82 11.14
CA ASP A 101 -10.82 -17.30 11.07
C ASP A 101 -10.07 -17.05 12.40
N LYS A 102 -9.07 -17.90 12.68
CA LYS A 102 -8.26 -17.83 13.91
C LYS A 102 -7.29 -16.66 13.89
N ASP A 103 -6.90 -16.21 12.71
CA ASP A 103 -5.98 -15.09 12.53
C ASP A 103 -6.70 -13.75 12.70
N GLU A 104 -6.39 -13.04 13.78
CA GLU A 104 -6.96 -11.71 14.11
C GLU A 104 -6.80 -10.71 12.95
N PHE A 105 -5.67 -10.76 12.24
CA PHE A 105 -5.44 -9.89 11.09
C PHE A 105 -6.42 -10.15 9.94
N MET A 106 -6.81 -11.40 9.72
CA MET A 106 -7.71 -11.77 8.64
C MET A 106 -9.16 -11.43 8.95
N SER A 107 -9.57 -11.60 10.21
CA SER A 107 -10.94 -11.35 10.68
C SER A 107 -11.30 -9.86 10.76
N MET A 108 -10.32 -8.94 10.73
CA MET A 108 -10.59 -7.49 10.69
C MET A 108 -11.41 -7.08 9.46
N GLN A 109 -12.63 -6.58 9.72
CA GLN A 109 -13.64 -6.21 8.73
C GLN A 109 -13.38 -4.89 8.03
N THR A 110 -12.78 -3.95 8.75
CA THR A 110 -12.76 -2.55 8.39
C THR A 110 -11.54 -2.18 7.54
N HIS A 111 -11.69 -1.13 6.74
CA HIS A 111 -10.62 -0.45 5.99
C HIS A 111 -9.41 0.03 6.84
N THR A 112 -9.43 -0.11 8.17
CA THR A 112 -8.33 0.23 9.09
C THR A 112 -7.27 -0.86 9.22
N LYS A 113 -7.46 -2.05 8.63
CA LYS A 113 -6.53 -3.19 8.64
C LYS A 113 -5.08 -2.80 8.34
N PHE A 114 -4.87 -1.98 7.31
CA PHE A 114 -3.53 -1.53 6.88
C PHE A 114 -3.15 -0.13 7.39
N PHE A 115 -3.65 0.28 8.56
CA PHE A 115 -3.35 1.61 9.11
C PHE A 115 -1.85 1.87 9.24
N LEU A 116 -1.08 0.94 9.82
CA LEU A 116 0.37 1.10 10.02
C LEU A 116 1.14 1.25 8.69
N LEU A 117 0.78 0.47 7.68
CA LEU A 117 1.42 0.53 6.37
C LEU A 117 1.10 1.84 5.66
N ARG A 118 -0.13 2.33 5.76
CA ARG A 118 -0.52 3.62 5.20
C ARG A 118 0.17 4.79 5.90
N ASP A 119 0.23 4.76 7.22
CA ASP A 119 0.93 5.79 8.00
C ASP A 119 2.41 5.86 7.59
N PHE A 120 3.06 4.70 7.44
CA PHE A 120 4.40 4.60 6.89
C PHE A 120 4.52 5.22 5.48
N ILE A 121 3.62 4.89 4.55
CA ILE A 121 3.64 5.44 3.17
C ILE A 121 3.52 6.96 3.21
N ASN A 122 2.56 7.50 3.96
CA ASN A 122 2.35 8.93 4.08
C ASN A 122 3.55 9.63 4.74
N GLY A 123 4.11 9.03 5.79
CA GLY A 123 5.33 9.52 6.45
C GLY A 123 6.52 9.56 5.49
N TYR A 124 6.73 8.49 4.72
CA TYR A 124 7.81 8.41 3.73
C TYR A 124 7.66 9.46 2.62
N LEU A 125 6.45 9.62 2.06
CA LEU A 125 6.19 10.63 1.02
C LEU A 125 6.39 12.06 1.55
N LYS A 126 5.94 12.34 2.78
CA LYS A 126 6.17 13.64 3.45
C LYS A 126 7.67 13.88 3.70
N ALA A 127 8.41 12.86 4.11
CA ALA A 127 9.85 12.95 4.33
C ALA A 127 10.65 13.23 3.04
N MET A 128 10.16 12.78 1.88
CA MET A 128 10.79 13.11 0.58
C MET A 128 10.61 14.58 0.17
N GLN A 129 9.73 15.34 0.80
CA GLN A 129 9.50 16.77 0.54
C GLN A 129 9.30 17.10 -0.96
N GLY A 130 8.72 16.18 -1.73
CA GLY A 130 8.47 16.39 -3.15
C GLY A 130 9.70 16.33 -4.06
N LYS A 131 10.85 15.82 -3.58
CA LYS A 131 12.08 15.75 -4.37
C LYS A 131 12.52 14.30 -4.54
N GLN A 132 12.74 13.88 -5.78
CA GLN A 132 13.47 12.65 -6.05
C GLN A 132 14.97 12.94 -6.14
N THR A 133 15.75 11.90 -5.87
CA THR A 133 17.21 11.98 -5.87
C THR A 133 17.72 11.26 -7.12
N ILE A 134 18.12 12.03 -8.13
CA ILE A 134 18.63 11.49 -9.38
C ILE A 134 20.06 11.01 -9.11
N GLY A 135 20.27 9.69 -9.21
CA GLY A 135 21.56 9.02 -8.95
C GLY A 135 21.49 7.90 -7.92
N LEU A 136 20.58 7.99 -6.93
CA LEU A 136 20.43 6.95 -5.91
C LEU A 136 19.41 5.88 -6.33
N LYS A 137 19.85 4.96 -7.21
CA LYS A 137 19.00 3.91 -7.78
C LYS A 137 18.24 3.09 -6.72
N SER A 138 18.90 2.71 -5.63
CA SER A 138 18.31 1.90 -4.55
C SER A 138 17.12 2.58 -3.86
N LYS A 139 17.19 3.90 -3.68
CA LYS A 139 16.09 4.69 -3.11
C LYS A 139 14.93 4.79 -4.09
N ASN A 140 15.22 5.00 -5.37
CA ASN A 140 14.18 5.10 -6.41
C ASN A 140 13.46 3.76 -6.61
N GLU A 141 14.16 2.63 -6.53
CA GLU A 141 13.55 1.30 -6.55
C GLU A 141 12.61 1.05 -5.35
N LEU A 142 13.03 1.49 -4.16
CA LEU A 142 12.17 1.44 -2.97
C LEU A 142 10.93 2.31 -3.17
N THR A 143 11.11 3.56 -3.59
CA THR A 143 10.00 4.50 -3.86
C THR A 143 9.02 3.92 -4.88
N SER A 144 9.51 3.36 -5.99
CA SER A 144 8.66 2.71 -7.00
C SER A 144 7.82 1.59 -6.40
N THR A 145 8.43 0.73 -5.57
CA THR A 145 7.70 -0.37 -4.90
C THR A 145 6.67 0.18 -3.90
N ILE A 146 7.01 1.20 -3.11
CA ILE A 146 6.09 1.86 -2.18
C ILE A 146 4.88 2.43 -2.95
N LEU A 147 5.10 3.06 -4.10
CA LEU A 147 4.04 3.60 -4.94
C LEU A 147 3.14 2.51 -5.53
N SER A 148 3.71 1.38 -5.96
CA SER A 148 2.92 0.22 -6.40
C SER A 148 2.01 -0.30 -5.28
N VAL A 149 2.56 -0.43 -4.06
CA VAL A 149 1.76 -0.85 -2.88
C VAL A 149 0.67 0.18 -2.56
N ALA A 150 0.97 1.47 -2.63
CA ALA A 150 -0.01 2.53 -2.39
C ALA A 150 -1.15 2.50 -3.43
N SER A 151 -0.82 2.27 -4.70
CA SER A 151 -1.80 2.11 -5.78
C SER A 151 -2.71 0.92 -5.55
N ASP A 152 -2.16 -0.23 -5.13
CA ASP A 152 -2.97 -1.40 -4.81
C ASP A 152 -3.86 -1.18 -3.58
N LEU A 153 -3.35 -0.56 -2.52
CA LEU A 153 -4.16 -0.20 -1.36
C LEU A 153 -5.31 0.77 -1.71
N MET A 154 -5.10 1.67 -2.67
CA MET A 154 -6.13 2.55 -3.20
C MET A 154 -7.16 1.78 -4.02
N SER A 155 -6.73 0.89 -4.93
CA SER A 155 -7.64 0.08 -5.74
C SER A 155 -8.50 -0.88 -4.90
N PHE A 156 -7.97 -1.35 -3.77
CA PHE A 156 -8.68 -2.21 -2.82
C PHE A 156 -9.66 -1.45 -1.91
N GLY A 157 -9.65 -0.10 -1.94
CA GLY A 157 -10.60 0.71 -1.15
C GLY A 157 -10.20 0.93 0.30
N PHE A 158 -8.91 0.87 0.65
CA PHE A 158 -8.45 1.18 2.01
C PHE A 158 -8.46 2.68 2.31
N PHE A 159 -8.53 3.54 1.29
CA PHE A 159 -8.66 5.00 1.41
C PHE A 159 -10.13 5.43 1.38
N ALA A 160 -10.86 5.13 2.45
CA ALA A 160 -12.31 5.28 2.52
C ALA A 160 -12.83 6.74 2.66
N THR A 161 -11.98 7.73 2.95
CA THR A 161 -12.41 9.13 3.13
C THR A 161 -11.60 10.07 2.24
N LYS A 162 -12.22 11.20 1.87
CA LYS A 162 -11.57 12.24 1.08
C LYS A 162 -10.27 12.72 1.74
N ASP A 163 -10.28 12.92 3.05
CA ASP A 163 -9.09 13.40 3.78
C ASP A 163 -7.92 12.42 3.65
N LYS A 164 -8.19 11.11 3.74
CA LYS A 164 -7.16 10.07 3.57
C LYS A 164 -6.57 10.07 2.16
N ILE A 165 -7.38 10.36 1.15
CA ILE A 165 -6.92 10.48 -0.25
C ILE A 165 -6.12 11.78 -0.43
N ALA A 166 -6.63 12.89 0.10
CA ALA A 166 -5.95 14.18 0.04
C ALA A 166 -4.56 14.12 0.70
N ASP A 167 -4.47 13.50 1.88
CA ASP A 167 -3.22 13.29 2.62
C ASP A 167 -2.15 12.52 1.81
N LEU A 168 -2.58 11.65 0.90
CA LEU A 168 -1.70 10.90 0.00
C LEU A 168 -1.37 11.72 -1.26
N CYS A 169 -2.38 12.32 -1.89
CA CYS A 169 -2.22 13.04 -3.17
C CYS A 169 -1.39 14.32 -3.03
N ILE A 170 -1.52 15.05 -1.93
CA ILE A 170 -0.78 16.29 -1.68
C ILE A 170 0.74 16.08 -1.76
N PRO A 171 1.35 15.13 -1.03
CA PRO A 171 2.78 14.87 -1.15
C PRO A 171 3.16 14.11 -2.43
N LEU A 172 2.23 13.36 -3.04
CA LEU A 172 2.49 12.59 -4.25
C LEU A 172 2.68 13.49 -5.49
N LEU A 173 1.89 14.55 -5.63
CA LEU A 173 1.93 15.43 -6.79
C LEU A 173 3.32 16.06 -7.01
N PRO A 174 3.97 16.68 -6.00
CA PRO A 174 5.33 17.18 -6.13
C PRO A 174 6.36 16.10 -6.49
N VAL A 175 6.22 14.90 -5.91
CA VAL A 175 7.12 13.77 -6.21
C VAL A 175 7.03 13.33 -7.69
N LEU A 176 5.89 13.56 -8.36
CA LEU A 176 5.68 13.24 -9.77
C LEU A 176 5.98 14.39 -10.73
N ASP A 177 6.06 15.64 -10.25
CA ASP A 177 6.33 16.83 -11.08
C ASP A 177 7.77 16.83 -11.63
N GLY A 178 8.73 16.25 -10.90
CA GLY A 178 10.13 16.07 -11.32
C GLY A 178 10.94 17.36 -11.49
N ARG A 179 10.31 18.53 -11.57
CA ARG A 179 10.96 19.85 -11.66
C ARG A 179 11.79 20.20 -10.42
N GLY A 180 11.48 19.59 -9.28
CA GLY A 180 12.18 19.78 -8.01
C GLY A 180 13.32 18.79 -7.75
N ASP A 181 13.62 17.90 -8.70
CA ASP A 181 14.55 16.80 -8.47
C ASP A 181 15.99 17.28 -8.34
N ALA A 182 16.70 16.70 -7.38
CA ALA A 182 18.09 17.01 -7.11
C ALA A 182 18.98 15.92 -7.72
N MET A 183 19.96 16.32 -8.54
CA MET A 183 21.07 15.45 -8.92
C MET A 183 22.09 15.39 -7.79
N LEU A 184 22.50 14.18 -7.41
CA LEU A 184 23.65 14.00 -6.52
C LEU A 184 24.94 14.10 -7.33
N ASN A 185 25.91 14.86 -6.83
CA ASN A 185 27.27 14.84 -7.35
C ASN A 185 27.98 13.54 -6.93
N GLU A 186 28.96 13.07 -7.70
CA GLU A 186 29.70 11.81 -7.45
C GLU A 186 30.31 11.72 -6.05
N SER A 187 30.70 12.85 -5.46
CA SER A 187 31.22 12.95 -4.09
C SER A 187 30.18 12.66 -3.00
N GLN A 188 28.90 12.93 -3.24
CA GLN A 188 27.82 12.65 -2.30
C GLN A 188 27.35 11.19 -2.37
N LEU A 189 27.51 10.53 -3.53
CA LEU A 189 27.17 9.12 -3.68
C LEU A 189 28.09 8.23 -2.82
N ALA A 190 29.37 8.56 -2.71
CA ALA A 190 30.34 7.81 -1.90
C ALA A 190 29.98 7.75 -0.40
N ALA A 191 29.39 8.82 0.14
CA ALA A 191 29.00 8.91 1.57
C ALA A 191 27.80 8.02 1.96
N PHE A 192 27.03 7.52 0.98
CA PHE A 192 25.91 6.60 1.24
C PHE A 192 26.31 5.11 1.16
N PHE A 193 27.55 4.80 0.74
CA PHE A 193 28.07 3.44 0.62
C PHE A 193 29.09 3.06 1.72
N THR A 194 29.47 4.00 2.59
CA THR A 194 30.23 3.77 3.84
C THR A 194 29.30 3.79 5.03
#